data_AF-A0A7Z7YWC3-F1
#
_entry.id   AF-A0A7Z7YWC3-F1
#
_cell.length_a   1.000
_cell.length_b   1.000
_cell.length_c   1.000
_cell.angle_alpha   90.00
_cell.angle_beta   90.00
_cell.angle_gamma   90.00
#
_symmetry.space_group_name_H-M   'P 1'
#
loop_
_entity.id
_entity.type
_entity.pdbx_description
1 polymer ?
#
loop_
_entity_poly.entity_id
_entity_poly.type
_entity_poly.pdbx_seq_one_letter_code
_entity_poly.pdbx_strand_id
1 'polypeptide(L)' 'MTFYDFILGFINDDTPLGSLANYILDDIHFPREEKNNKAIRAYVLDHYRDHQLIESTNRAISLYKLI' A
#
# COMPACT_ATOMS: atom_id res chain seq x y z
N MET A 1 -0.63 7.19 -12.29
CA MET A 1 -0.47 5.95 -11.50
C MET A 1 -1.03 6.20 -10.12
N THR A 2 -1.99 5.41 -9.65
CA THR A 2 -2.46 5.49 -8.24
C THR A 2 -1.50 4.75 -7.33
N PHE A 3 -1.66 4.88 -6.00
CA PHE A 3 -0.87 4.08 -5.06
C PHE A 3 -1.13 2.57 -5.27
N TYR A 4 -2.36 2.21 -5.61
CA TYR A 4 -2.77 0.84 -5.91
C TYR A 4 -2.04 0.27 -7.13
N ASP A 5 -2.01 1.01 -8.24
CA ASP A 5 -1.26 0.59 -9.44
C ASP A 5 0.23 0.40 -9.13
N PHE A 6 0.80 1.30 -8.32
CA PHE A 6 2.19 1.26 -7.91
C PHE A 6 2.50 0.01 -7.07
N ILE A 7 1.69 -0.26 -6.03
CA ILE A 7 1.98 -1.36 -5.11
C ILE A 7 1.75 -2.73 -5.75
N LEU A 8 0.79 -2.84 -6.68
CA LEU A 8 0.56 -4.09 -7.42
C LEU A 8 1.75 -4.49 -8.30
N GLY A 9 2.65 -3.56 -8.64
CA GLY A 9 3.92 -3.90 -9.31
C GLY A 9 4.80 -4.85 -8.50
N PHE A 10 4.59 -4.93 -7.17
CA PHE A 10 5.37 -5.76 -6.25
C PHE A 10 4.68 -7.09 -5.89
N ILE A 11 3.53 -7.43 -6.49
CA ILE A 11 2.70 -8.55 -5.99
C ILE A 11 3.39 -9.94 -6.01
N ASN A 12 4.38 -10.12 -6.88
CA ASN A 12 5.16 -11.35 -6.98
C ASN A 12 6.52 -11.25 -6.27
N ASP A 13 6.79 -10.16 -5.57
CA ASP A 13 8.05 -9.97 -4.86
C ASP A 13 8.00 -10.64 -3.48
N ASP A 14 9.05 -11.39 -3.14
CA ASP A 14 9.22 -12.00 -1.82
C ASP A 14 9.79 -10.98 -0.81
N THR A 15 9.19 -9.79 -0.78
CA THR A 15 9.58 -8.65 0.07
C THR A 15 8.38 -8.16 0.87
N PRO A 16 8.56 -7.36 1.94
CA PRO A 16 7.44 -6.77 2.68
C PRO A 16 6.49 -5.92 1.80
N LEU A 17 6.98 -5.35 0.70
CA LEU A 17 6.15 -4.65 -0.28
C LEU A 17 5.26 -5.61 -1.06
N GLY A 18 5.74 -6.82 -1.37
CA GLY A 18 4.93 -7.84 -2.03
C GLY A 18 3.91 -8.48 -1.09
N SER A 19 4.24 -8.69 0.19
CA SER A 19 3.23 -9.05 1.20
C SER A 19 2.13 -7.99 1.30
N LEU A 20 2.51 -6.70 1.30
CA LEU A 20 1.55 -5.60 1.29
C LEU A 20 0.71 -5.56 0.01
N ALA A 21 1.31 -5.81 -1.16
CA ALA A 21 0.61 -5.83 -2.43
C ALA A 21 -0.45 -6.94 -2.50
N ASN A 22 -0.12 -8.14 -2.03
CA ASN A 22 -1.08 -9.24 -1.91
C ASN A 22 -2.21 -8.88 -0.95
N TYR A 23 -1.89 -8.30 0.21
CA TYR A 23 -2.89 -7.88 1.18
C TYR A 23 -3.85 -6.81 0.63
N ILE A 24 -3.33 -5.81 -0.09
CA ILE A 24 -4.12 -4.76 -0.74
C ILE A 24 -4.94 -5.33 -1.91
N LEU A 25 -4.44 -6.35 -2.62
CA LEU A 25 -5.20 -7.02 -3.67
C LEU A 25 -6.46 -7.69 -3.10
N ASP A 26 -6.33 -8.36 -1.96
CA ASP A 26 -7.42 -9.05 -1.27
C ASP A 26 -8.40 -8.07 -0.58
N ASP A 27 -7.96 -6.84 -0.28
CA ASP A 27 -8.80 -5.79 0.30
C ASP A 27 -9.69 -5.13 -0.76
N ILE A 28 -10.93 -5.61 -0.87
CA ILE A 28 -11.95 -5.07 -1.77
C ILE A 28 -12.37 -3.62 -1.46
N HIS A 29 -12.13 -3.14 -0.23
CA HIS A 29 -12.49 -1.79 0.20
C HIS A 29 -11.34 -0.79 0.04
N PHE A 30 -10.15 -1.27 -0.33
CA PHE A 30 -9.00 -0.42 -0.51
C PHE A 30 -9.28 0.65 -1.59
N PRO A 31 -8.99 1.93 -1.34
CA PRO A 31 -9.30 3.00 -2.28
C PRO A 31 -8.33 2.98 -3.48
N ARG A 32 -8.70 2.24 -4.53
CA ARG A 32 -7.86 1.99 -5.72
C ARG A 32 -7.57 3.22 -6.56
N GLU A 33 -8.50 4.16 -6.58
CA GLU A 33 -8.39 5.42 -7.35
C GLU A 33 -7.69 6.54 -6.57
N GLU A 34 -7.40 6.33 -5.29
CA GLU A 34 -6.81 7.35 -4.43
C GLU A 34 -5.32 7.56 -4.75
N LYS A 35 -4.96 8.84 -4.87
CA LYS A 35 -3.60 9.31 -5.17
C LYS A 35 -3.00 10.07 -3.98
N ASN A 36 -3.83 10.47 -3.02
CA ASN A 36 -3.41 11.18 -1.84
C ASN A 36 -2.77 10.22 -0.83
N ASN A 37 -1.45 10.30 -0.74
CA ASN A 37 -0.65 9.54 0.23
C ASN A 37 -1.12 9.68 1.68
N LYS A 38 -1.68 10.82 2.07
CA LYS A 38 -2.21 11.00 3.44
C LYS A 38 -3.49 10.20 3.65
N ALA A 39 -4.36 10.13 2.63
CA ALA A 39 -5.59 9.36 2.70
C ALA A 39 -5.31 7.85 2.74
N ILE A 40 -4.39 7.37 1.88
CA ILE A 40 -3.90 5.97 1.91
C ILE A 40 -3.34 5.62 3.28
N ARG A 41 -2.47 6.48 3.84
CA ARG A 41 -1.87 6.24 5.17
C ARG A 41 -2.91 6.21 6.27
N ALA A 42 -3.90 7.11 6.22
CA ALA A 42 -4.98 7.14 7.21
C ALA A 42 -5.83 5.85 7.13
N TYR A 43 -6.18 5.41 5.92
CA TYR A 43 -6.91 4.17 5.69
C TYR A 43 -6.17 2.97 6.29
N VAL A 44 -4.88 2.81 5.96
CA VAL A 44 -4.06 1.70 6.47
C VAL A 44 -3.91 1.74 7.99
N LEU A 45 -3.75 2.92 8.61
CA LEU A 45 -3.68 3.02 10.06
C LEU A 45 -4.99 2.68 10.78
N ASP A 46 -6.13 2.91 10.12
CA ASP A 46 -7.45 2.64 10.67
C ASP A 46 -7.88 1.17 10.46
N HIS A 47 -7.57 0.61 9.29
CA HIS A 47 -8.03 -0.72 8.87
C HIS A 47 -7.01 -1.83 9.14
N TYR A 48 -5.70 -1.54 9.10
CA TYR A 48 -4.68 -2.57 9.20
C TYR A 48 -4.15 -2.61 10.64
N ARG A 49 -4.26 -3.77 11.27
CA ARG A 49 -3.78 -3.99 12.65
C ARG A 49 -2.32 -4.46 12.69
N ASP A 50 -1.79 -4.88 11.56
CA ASP A 50 -0.42 -5.36 11.46
C ASP A 50 0.57 -4.19 11.29
N HIS A 51 1.48 -4.06 12.25
CA HIS A 51 2.52 -3.04 12.26
C HIS A 51 3.46 -3.18 11.06
N GLN A 52 3.73 -4.40 10.58
CA GLN A 52 4.58 -4.63 9.41
C GLN A 52 3.92 -4.10 8.13
N LEU A 53 2.60 -4.27 7.98
CA LEU A 53 1.87 -3.71 6.83
C LEU A 53 1.84 -2.19 6.86
N ILE A 54 1.66 -1.59 8.05
CA ILE A 54 1.73 -0.14 8.24
C ILE A 54 3.12 0.41 7.88
N GLU A 55 4.19 -0.22 8.38
CA GLU A 55 5.57 0.17 8.05
C GLU A 55 5.88 0.02 6.56
N SER A 56 5.47 -1.10 5.96
CA SER A 56 5.63 -1.36 4.52
C SER A 56 4.89 -0.32 3.69
N THR A 57 3.69 0.09 4.13
CA THR A 57 2.92 1.16 3.48
C THR A 57 3.63 2.50 3.57
N ASN A 58 4.19 2.85 4.73
CA ASN A 58 4.96 4.09 4.88
C ASN A 58 6.21 4.10 3.97
N ARG A 59 6.88 2.96 3.83
CA ARG A 59 8.00 2.79 2.89
C ARG A 59 7.53 2.93 1.44
N ALA A 60 6.46 2.24 1.05
CA ALA A 60 5.86 2.34 -0.28
C ALA A 60 5.46 3.78 -0.62
N ILE A 61 4.82 4.52 0.30
CA ILE A 61 4.47 5.93 0.12
C ILE A 61 5.72 6.79 -0.10
N SER A 62 6.81 6.49 0.60
CA SER A 62 8.07 7.22 0.46
C SER A 62 8.71 6.98 -0.91
N LEU A 63 8.62 5.76 -1.44
CA LEU A 63 9.06 5.41 -2.79
C LEU A 63 8.16 6.04 -3.85
N TYR A 64 6.84 5.99 -3.68
CA TYR A 64 5.87 6.55 -4.62
C TYR A 64 5.99 8.07 -4.78
N LYS A 65 6.44 8.80 -3.75
CA LYS A 65 6.73 10.25 -3.85
C LYS A 65 7.91 10.60 -4.77
N LEU A 66 8.77 9.63 -5.11
CA LEU A 66 9.95 9.83 -5.94
C LEU A 66 9.66 9.65 -7.44
N ILE A 67 8.43 9.30 -7.78
CA ILE A 67 7.94 8.97 -9.13
C ILE A 67 6.92 10.01 -9.56
#